data_AF-A0A0M9ERR6-F1
#
_entry.id   AF-A0A0M9ERR6-F1
#
_cell.length_a   1.000
_cell.length_b   1.000
_cell.length_c   1.000
_cell.angle_alpha   90.00
_cell.angle_beta   90.00
_cell.angle_gamma   90.00
#
_symmetry.space_group_name_H-M   'P 1'
#
loop_
_entity.id
_entity.type
_entity.pdbx_description
1 polymer ?
#
loop_
_entity_poly.entity_id
_entity_poly.type
_entity_poly.pdbx_seq_one_letter_code
_entity_poly.pdbx_strand_id
1 'polypeptide(L)'
;MERLNSLAEEFRSSLKEHHEEAFENTTNQDMRREIHDMQTLRDVTNNMINMNRLRMFLQGMEELESVLLFLEYPGSRSVMSNVWGVVKFLLKTTNTTDRAFDGVLDVYGLLGAQLMPLARHREFFQTYPNAIECLVNIYQDIQRFHSLAYKLFSLTAKLWQRLQKPIWEDSTRIFKRISESLNTTAKVIKAQSLLSRGLSPQTSSNI
;
A
#
# COMPACT_ATOMS: atom_id res chain seq x y z
N MET A 1 -6.64 -1.14 -17.35
CA MET A 1 -7.34 -1.69 -16.17
C MET A 1 -7.21 -3.21 -16.06
N GLU A 2 -7.26 -4.00 -17.15
CA GLU A 2 -7.01 -5.45 -17.11
C GLU A 2 -5.73 -5.85 -16.37
N ARG A 3 -4.67 -5.04 -16.51
CA ARG A 3 -3.40 -5.21 -15.78
C ARG A 3 -3.56 -5.19 -14.25
N LEU A 4 -4.49 -4.42 -13.68
CA LEU A 4 -4.79 -4.47 -12.24
C LEU A 4 -5.35 -5.82 -11.82
N ASN A 5 -6.32 -6.36 -12.58
CA ASN A 5 -6.86 -7.69 -12.33
C ASN A 5 -5.74 -8.73 -12.41
N SER A 6 -4.92 -8.71 -13.46
CA SER A 6 -3.81 -9.66 -13.60
C SER A 6 -2.85 -9.63 -12.42
N LEU A 7 -2.48 -8.43 -11.94
CA LEU A 7 -1.61 -8.28 -10.77
C LEU A 7 -2.28 -8.76 -9.47
N ALA A 8 -3.59 -8.55 -9.34
CA ALA A 8 -4.35 -9.02 -8.19
C ALA A 8 -4.48 -10.55 -8.17
N GLU A 9 -4.75 -11.18 -9.31
CA GLU A 9 -4.85 -12.64 -9.44
C GLU A 9 -3.49 -13.33 -9.29
N GLU A 10 -2.43 -12.77 -9.86
CA GLU A 10 -1.06 -13.27 -9.65
C GLU A 10 -0.70 -13.25 -8.16
N PHE A 11 -1.08 -12.19 -7.44
CA PHE A 11 -0.87 -12.16 -6.00
C PHE A 11 -1.70 -13.20 -5.27
N ARG A 12 -3.00 -13.33 -5.56
CA ARG A 12 -3.88 -14.31 -4.90
C ARG A 12 -3.40 -15.73 -5.07
N SER A 13 -3.02 -16.11 -6.30
CA SER A 13 -2.46 -17.44 -6.58
C SER A 13 -1.17 -17.75 -5.81
N SER A 14 -0.48 -16.73 -5.28
CA SER A 14 0.71 -16.88 -4.43
C SER A 14 0.40 -17.02 -2.93
N LEU A 15 -0.84 -16.78 -2.52
CA LEU A 15 -1.29 -16.89 -1.14
C LEU A 15 -1.45 -18.35 -0.73
N LYS A 16 -1.54 -18.55 0.59
CA LYS A 16 -2.03 -19.81 1.15
C LYS A 16 -3.55 -19.73 1.13
N GLU A 17 -4.22 -20.84 0.84
CA GLU A 17 -5.68 -20.92 0.71
C GLU A 17 -6.45 -20.19 1.83
N HIS A 18 -6.17 -20.48 3.10
CA HIS A 18 -6.81 -19.80 4.24
C HIS A 18 -6.54 -18.28 4.33
N HIS A 19 -5.42 -17.79 3.80
CA HIS A 19 -5.16 -16.35 3.74
C HIS A 19 -5.87 -15.70 2.56
N GLU A 20 -5.97 -16.41 1.43
CA GLU A 20 -6.75 -15.97 0.27
C GLU A 20 -8.21 -15.75 0.66
N GLU A 21 -8.84 -16.75 1.28
CA GLU A 21 -10.21 -16.66 1.80
C GLU A 21 -10.39 -15.49 2.78
N ALA A 22 -9.42 -15.31 3.70
CA ALA A 22 -9.45 -14.22 4.65
C ALA A 22 -9.31 -12.84 3.99
N PHE A 23 -8.61 -12.76 2.85
CA PHE A 23 -8.39 -11.50 2.14
C PHE A 23 -9.55 -11.17 1.21
N GLU A 24 -10.25 -12.17 0.68
CA GLU A 24 -11.22 -12.07 -0.41
C GLU A 24 -12.27 -10.96 -0.23
N ASN A 25 -12.61 -10.62 1.02
CA ASN A 25 -13.57 -9.57 1.34
C ASN A 25 -13.09 -8.53 2.34
N THR A 26 -11.78 -8.46 2.62
CA THR A 26 -11.26 -7.48 3.57
C THR A 26 -11.46 -6.07 3.02
N THR A 27 -12.13 -5.22 3.80
CA THR A 27 -12.35 -3.81 3.47
C THR A 27 -11.42 -2.90 4.26
N ASN A 28 -11.36 -1.62 3.86
CA ASN A 28 -10.71 -0.59 4.67
C ASN A 28 -11.29 -0.52 6.10
N GLN A 29 -12.61 -0.67 6.25
CA GLN A 29 -13.26 -0.62 7.56
C GLN A 29 -12.80 -1.76 8.48
N ASP A 30 -12.65 -2.96 7.94
CA ASP A 30 -12.13 -4.11 8.68
C ASP A 30 -10.68 -3.88 9.13
N MET A 31 -9.86 -3.27 8.26
CA MET A 31 -8.48 -2.92 8.56
C MET A 31 -8.40 -1.82 9.62
N ARG A 32 -9.23 -0.76 9.54
CA ARG A 32 -9.30 0.30 10.55
C ARG A 32 -9.73 -0.22 11.92
N ARG A 33 -10.71 -1.14 11.95
CA ARG A 33 -11.13 -1.80 13.18
C ARG A 33 -9.97 -2.59 13.81
N GLU A 34 -9.23 -3.33 12.99
CA GLU A 34 -8.06 -4.08 13.47
C GLU A 34 -7.01 -3.17 14.11
N ILE A 35 -6.69 -2.04 13.46
CA ILE A 35 -5.74 -1.06 14.02
C ILE A 35 -6.22 -0.53 15.37
N HIS A 36 -7.50 -0.18 15.46
CA HIS A 36 -8.09 0.32 16.70
C HIS A 36 -8.01 -0.73 17.83
N ASP A 37 -8.36 -1.98 17.53
CA ASP A 37 -8.33 -3.06 18.51
C ASP A 37 -6.90 -3.35 18.98
N MET A 38 -5.93 -3.32 18.07
CA MET A 38 -4.51 -3.46 18.38
C MET A 38 -3.98 -2.33 19.26
N GLN A 39 -4.36 -1.07 18.98
CA GLN A 39 -3.97 0.08 19.79
C GLN A 39 -4.56 -0.04 21.20
N THR A 40 -5.85 -0.36 21.30
CA THR A 40 -6.55 -0.54 22.59
C THR A 40 -5.86 -1.61 23.45
N LEU A 41 -5.47 -2.75 22.87
CA LEU A 41 -4.76 -3.82 23.58
C LEU A 41 -3.36 -3.37 24.06
N ARG A 42 -2.66 -2.57 23.26
CA ARG A 42 -1.31 -2.10 23.58
C ARG A 42 -1.29 -0.96 24.61
N ASP A 43 -2.33 -0.14 24.64
CA ASP A 43 -2.52 0.88 25.67
C ASP A 43 -2.69 0.24 27.06
N VAL A 44 -3.48 -0.84 27.14
CA VAL A 44 -3.65 -1.61 28.39
C VAL A 44 -2.35 -2.26 28.87
N THR A 45 -1.44 -2.58 27.95
CA THR A 45 -0.16 -3.27 28.25
C THR A 45 1.04 -2.31 28.35
N ASN A 46 0.83 -0.99 28.31
CA ASN A 46 1.87 0.05 28.33
C ASN A 46 2.95 -0.12 27.24
N ASN A 47 2.60 -0.72 26.09
CA ASN A 47 3.51 -0.91 24.96
C ASN A 47 2.98 -0.22 23.69
N MET A 48 2.77 1.11 23.79
CA MET A 48 2.24 1.94 22.70
C MET A 48 3.16 1.94 21.49
N ILE A 49 2.59 1.75 20.30
CA ILE A 49 3.32 1.85 19.03
C ILE A 49 2.88 3.08 18.24
N ASN A 50 3.84 3.75 17.60
CA ASN A 50 3.60 4.87 16.71
C ASN A 50 2.92 4.46 15.39
N MET A 51 1.62 4.18 15.45
CA MET A 51 0.79 3.88 14.28
C MET A 51 0.64 5.06 13.32
N ASN A 52 1.08 6.28 13.68
CA ASN A 52 1.07 7.41 12.74
C ASN A 52 1.94 7.15 11.51
N ARG A 53 2.93 6.25 11.60
CA ARG A 53 3.76 5.83 10.46
C ARG A 53 2.94 5.16 9.36
N LEU A 54 1.82 4.54 9.69
CA LEU A 54 0.93 3.89 8.73
C LEU A 54 -0.06 4.86 8.07
N ARG A 55 -0.32 6.01 8.70
CA ARG A 55 -1.42 6.93 8.33
C ARG A 55 -1.38 7.36 6.86
N MET A 56 -0.22 7.82 6.38
CA MET A 56 -0.11 8.30 5.00
C MET A 56 -0.30 7.18 3.98
N PHE A 57 0.14 5.96 4.33
CA PHE A 57 -0.07 4.80 3.48
C PHE A 57 -1.56 4.46 3.36
N LEU A 58 -2.28 4.37 4.49
CA LEU A 58 -3.72 4.05 4.47
C LEU A 58 -4.52 5.10 3.70
N GLN A 59 -4.23 6.38 3.96
CA GLN A 59 -4.87 7.47 3.24
C GLN A 59 -4.61 7.37 1.74
N GLY A 60 -3.37 7.10 1.31
CA GLY A 60 -3.05 6.95 -0.10
C GLY A 60 -3.78 5.76 -0.76
N MET A 61 -3.98 4.66 -0.04
CA MET A 61 -4.73 3.50 -0.54
C MET A 61 -6.25 3.75 -0.55
N GLU A 62 -6.79 4.53 0.39
CA GLU A 62 -8.17 5.02 0.37
C GLU A 62 -8.43 5.93 -0.84
N GLU A 63 -7.48 6.83 -1.13
CA GLU A 63 -7.54 7.70 -2.30
C GLU A 63 -7.49 6.88 -3.61
N LEU A 64 -6.66 5.84 -3.67
CA LEU A 64 -6.63 4.91 -4.80
C LEU A 64 -7.97 4.19 -4.97
N GLU A 65 -8.51 3.58 -3.91
CA GLU A 65 -9.81 2.92 -3.91
C GLU A 65 -10.93 3.86 -4.37
N SER A 66 -10.95 5.09 -3.84
CA SER A 66 -11.92 6.11 -4.21
C SER A 66 -11.84 6.47 -5.69
N VAL A 67 -10.65 6.60 -6.26
CA VAL A 67 -10.48 6.87 -7.70
C VAL A 67 -10.92 5.67 -8.55
N LEU A 68 -10.59 4.44 -8.16
CA LEU A 68 -11.02 3.25 -8.88
C LEU A 68 -12.57 3.12 -8.91
N LEU A 69 -13.22 3.42 -7.78
CA LEU A 69 -14.68 3.47 -7.69
C LEU A 69 -15.27 4.61 -8.54
N PHE A 70 -14.66 5.80 -8.54
CA PHE A 70 -15.09 6.92 -9.37
C PHE A 70 -14.99 6.60 -10.88
N LEU A 71 -13.98 5.83 -11.28
CA LEU A 71 -13.82 5.35 -12.66
C LEU A 71 -14.74 4.16 -12.99
N GLU A 72 -15.65 3.79 -12.09
CA GLU A 72 -16.59 2.67 -12.24
C GLU A 72 -15.90 1.34 -12.55
N TYR A 73 -14.67 1.13 -12.07
CA TYR A 73 -13.93 -0.08 -12.35
C TYR A 73 -14.52 -1.28 -11.60
N PRO A 74 -15.02 -2.32 -12.30
CA PRO A 74 -15.70 -3.45 -11.65
C PRO A 74 -14.80 -4.24 -10.69
N GLY A 75 -13.49 -4.27 -10.97
CA GLY A 75 -12.49 -4.99 -10.16
C GLY A 75 -12.05 -4.26 -8.89
N SER A 76 -12.56 -3.06 -8.59
CA SER A 76 -12.06 -2.21 -7.51
C SER A 76 -12.05 -2.93 -6.16
N ARG A 77 -13.16 -3.56 -5.78
CA ARG A 77 -13.28 -4.28 -4.50
C ARG A 77 -12.28 -5.42 -4.39
N SER A 78 -12.15 -6.19 -5.47
CA SER A 78 -11.24 -7.33 -5.56
C SER A 78 -9.79 -6.87 -5.43
N VAL A 79 -9.36 -5.90 -6.24
CA VAL A 79 -7.99 -5.36 -6.20
C VAL A 79 -7.66 -4.77 -4.82
N MET A 80 -8.58 -4.01 -4.22
CA MET A 80 -8.35 -3.39 -2.92
C MET A 80 -8.40 -4.36 -1.75
N SER A 81 -9.14 -5.47 -1.85
CA SER A 81 -9.20 -6.46 -0.77
C SER A 81 -7.85 -7.14 -0.52
N ASN A 82 -7.03 -7.29 -1.56
CA ASN A 82 -5.64 -7.74 -1.42
C ASN A 82 -4.79 -6.76 -0.61
N VAL A 83 -4.93 -5.46 -0.84
CA VAL A 83 -4.19 -4.42 -0.12
C VAL A 83 -4.57 -4.45 1.35
N TRP A 84 -5.87 -4.38 1.64
CA TRP A 84 -6.38 -4.34 3.02
C TRP A 84 -6.11 -5.64 3.77
N GLY A 85 -6.27 -6.79 3.10
CA GLY A 85 -5.96 -8.11 3.63
C GLY A 85 -4.50 -8.24 4.05
N VAL A 86 -3.55 -7.81 3.20
CA VAL A 86 -2.12 -7.88 3.53
C VAL A 86 -1.75 -6.94 4.66
N VAL A 87 -2.25 -5.70 4.67
CA VAL A 87 -2.00 -4.76 5.78
C VAL A 87 -2.44 -5.40 7.10
N LYS A 88 -3.69 -5.89 7.15
CA LYS A 88 -4.25 -6.56 8.33
C LYS A 88 -3.40 -7.76 8.74
N PHE A 89 -3.02 -8.61 7.80
CA PHE A 89 -2.18 -9.79 8.03
C PHE A 89 -0.81 -9.44 8.61
N LEU A 90 -0.11 -8.47 8.01
CA LEU A 90 1.23 -8.07 8.43
C LEU A 90 1.21 -7.46 9.82
N LEU A 91 0.23 -6.59 10.10
CA LEU A 91 0.07 -6.00 11.42
C LEU A 91 -0.17 -7.09 12.47
N LYS A 92 -1.11 -8.01 12.25
CA LYS A 92 -1.37 -9.13 13.17
C LYS A 92 -0.13 -9.99 13.43
N THR A 93 0.52 -10.41 12.36
CA THR A 93 1.60 -11.40 12.42
C THR A 93 2.84 -10.84 13.11
N THR A 94 3.18 -9.59 12.79
CA THR A 94 4.39 -8.95 13.31
C THR A 94 4.20 -8.34 14.69
N ASN A 95 2.96 -8.19 15.17
CA ASN A 95 2.64 -7.65 16.50
C ASN A 95 3.21 -8.47 17.67
N THR A 96 3.75 -9.66 17.39
CA THR A 96 4.40 -10.54 18.37
C THR A 96 5.76 -10.05 18.84
N THR A 97 6.43 -9.18 18.08
CA THR A 97 7.73 -8.59 18.46
C THR A 97 7.82 -7.14 17.98
N ASP A 98 8.25 -6.22 18.83
CA ASP A 98 8.32 -4.79 18.46
C ASP A 98 9.25 -4.56 17.27
N ARG A 99 10.36 -5.30 17.18
CA ARG A 99 11.28 -5.23 16.03
C ARG A 99 10.62 -5.58 14.69
N ALA A 100 9.82 -6.64 14.65
CA ALA A 100 9.13 -7.05 13.42
C ALA A 100 8.09 -6.03 12.99
N PHE A 101 7.32 -5.59 13.98
CA PHE A 101 6.28 -4.61 13.78
C PHE A 101 6.85 -3.27 13.31
N ASP A 102 7.90 -2.78 13.96
CA ASP A 102 8.60 -1.57 13.56
C ASP A 102 9.20 -1.69 12.16
N GLY A 103 9.82 -2.81 11.80
CA GLY A 103 10.34 -3.01 10.45
C GLY A 103 9.26 -2.86 9.37
N VAL A 104 8.05 -3.40 9.61
CA VAL A 104 6.90 -3.27 8.71
C VAL A 104 6.37 -1.84 8.66
N LEU A 105 6.21 -1.20 9.81
CA LEU A 105 5.75 0.19 9.89
C LEU A 105 6.73 1.17 9.23
N ASP A 106 8.03 0.87 9.18
CA ASP A 106 9.04 1.75 8.57
C ASP A 106 8.87 1.77 7.07
N VAL A 107 8.63 0.60 6.48
CA VAL A 107 8.38 0.50 5.04
C VAL A 107 7.03 1.13 4.70
N TYR A 108 5.98 0.90 5.50
CA TYR A 108 4.71 1.61 5.28
C TYR A 108 4.85 3.13 5.37
N GLY A 109 5.62 3.65 6.33
CA GLY A 109 5.92 5.07 6.43
C GLY A 109 6.71 5.60 5.23
N LEU A 110 7.74 4.87 4.81
CA LEU A 110 8.56 5.20 3.63
C LEU A 110 7.70 5.30 2.36
N LEU A 111 6.87 4.28 2.09
CA LEU A 111 6.03 4.23 0.90
C LEU A 111 4.88 5.24 0.98
N GLY A 112 4.22 5.32 2.13
CA GLY A 112 3.13 6.26 2.38
C GLY A 112 3.52 7.72 2.18
N ALA A 113 4.77 8.09 2.51
CA ALA A 113 5.29 9.44 2.29
C ALA A 113 5.32 9.85 0.80
N GLN A 114 5.29 8.90 -0.13
CA GLN A 114 5.32 9.17 -1.58
C GLN A 114 3.93 9.14 -2.23
N LEU A 115 2.90 8.68 -1.50
CA LEU A 115 1.54 8.61 -2.02
C LEU A 115 0.91 10.02 -2.00
N MET A 116 0.48 10.48 -3.17
CA MET A 116 -0.20 11.76 -3.33
C MET A 116 -1.73 11.61 -3.19
N PRO A 117 -2.47 12.69 -2.85
CA PRO A 117 -3.94 12.67 -2.80
C PRO A 117 -4.56 12.51 -4.20
N LEU A 118 -4.87 11.27 -4.61
CA LEU A 118 -5.31 10.94 -5.97
C LEU A 118 -6.71 11.47 -6.31
N ALA A 119 -7.63 11.56 -5.36
CA ALA A 119 -9.01 11.99 -5.61
C ALA A 119 -9.11 13.43 -6.14
N ARG A 120 -8.10 14.27 -5.88
CA ARG A 120 -7.99 15.63 -6.46
C ARG A 120 -7.70 15.63 -7.97
N HIS A 121 -7.35 14.47 -8.52
CA HIS A 121 -6.98 14.25 -9.91
C HIS A 121 -7.91 13.24 -10.61
N ARG A 122 -9.03 12.84 -9.99
CA ARG A 122 -9.94 11.82 -10.53
C ARG A 122 -10.49 12.17 -11.92
N GLU A 123 -10.83 13.45 -12.17
CA GLU A 123 -11.31 13.90 -13.47
C GLU A 123 -10.22 13.80 -14.55
N PHE A 124 -8.95 13.95 -14.15
CA PHE A 124 -7.81 13.78 -15.06
C PHE A 124 -7.69 12.31 -15.49
N PHE A 125 -7.85 11.35 -14.58
CA PHE A 125 -7.82 9.92 -14.95
C PHE A 125 -9.01 9.50 -15.82
N GLN A 126 -10.18 10.11 -15.62
CA GLN A 126 -11.35 9.87 -16.47
C GLN A 126 -11.17 10.43 -17.89
N THR A 127 -10.54 11.62 -17.99
CA THR A 127 -10.35 12.31 -19.28
C THR A 127 -9.22 11.71 -20.11
N TYR A 128 -8.16 11.21 -19.45
CA TYR A 128 -6.95 10.72 -20.11
C TYR A 128 -6.71 9.24 -19.77
N PRO A 129 -7.20 8.30 -20.59
CA PRO A 129 -7.05 6.86 -20.34
C PRO A 129 -5.60 6.40 -20.15
N ASN A 130 -4.64 7.03 -20.83
CA ASN A 130 -3.21 6.71 -20.66
C ASN A 130 -2.69 7.00 -19.25
N ALA A 131 -3.32 7.94 -18.52
CA ALA A 131 -2.96 8.26 -17.14
C ALA A 131 -3.37 7.16 -16.15
N ILE A 132 -4.29 6.26 -16.53
CA ILE A 132 -4.67 5.10 -15.72
C ILE A 132 -3.45 4.23 -15.43
N GLU A 133 -2.47 4.17 -16.33
CA GLU A 133 -1.23 3.41 -16.12
C GLU A 133 -0.48 3.86 -14.85
N CYS A 134 -0.63 5.12 -14.44
CA CYS A 134 -0.08 5.59 -13.17
C CYS A 134 -0.74 4.92 -11.96
N LEU A 135 -2.07 4.70 -12.00
CA LEU A 135 -2.79 3.96 -10.95
C LEU A 135 -2.34 2.50 -10.90
N VAL A 136 -2.13 1.90 -12.08
CA VAL A 136 -1.60 0.53 -12.20
C VAL A 136 -0.21 0.43 -11.59
N ASN A 137 0.68 1.39 -11.88
CA ASN A 137 2.04 1.40 -11.35
C ASN A 137 2.07 1.57 -9.84
N ILE A 138 1.20 2.43 -9.27
CA ILE A 138 1.05 2.55 -7.81
C ILE A 138 0.66 1.22 -7.20
N TYR A 139 -0.39 0.57 -7.73
CA TYR A 139 -0.83 -0.72 -7.21
C TYR A 139 0.27 -1.80 -7.35
N GLN A 140 0.95 -1.86 -8.49
CA GLN A 140 2.04 -2.81 -8.72
C GLN A 140 3.18 -2.64 -7.71
N ASP A 141 3.59 -1.40 -7.43
CA ASP A 141 4.64 -1.08 -6.47
C ASP A 141 4.26 -1.50 -5.05
N ILE A 142 3.03 -1.20 -4.63
CA ILE A 142 2.51 -1.66 -3.34
C ILE A 142 2.44 -3.19 -3.29
N GLN A 143 1.95 -3.81 -4.36
CA GLN A 143 1.82 -5.26 -4.43
C GLN A 143 3.20 -5.94 -4.37
N ARG A 144 4.23 -5.35 -4.97
CA ARG A 144 5.60 -5.87 -4.88
C ARG A 144 6.12 -5.89 -3.44
N PHE A 145 5.89 -4.83 -2.67
CA PHE A 145 6.20 -4.81 -1.24
C PHE A 145 5.39 -5.87 -0.50
N HIS A 146 4.08 -5.88 -0.69
CA HIS A 146 3.17 -6.83 -0.05
C HIS A 146 3.54 -8.28 -0.32
N SER A 147 3.88 -8.66 -1.56
CA SER A 147 4.31 -10.01 -1.92
C SER A 147 5.61 -10.41 -1.22
N LEU A 148 6.60 -9.51 -1.13
CA LEU A 148 7.85 -9.78 -0.42
C LEU A 148 7.63 -9.98 1.09
N ALA A 149 6.86 -9.08 1.70
CA ALA A 149 6.54 -9.14 3.12
C ALA A 149 5.70 -10.38 3.44
N TYR A 150 4.66 -10.65 2.65
CA TYR A 150 3.82 -11.82 2.80
C TYR A 150 4.61 -13.12 2.68
N LYS A 151 5.51 -13.24 1.69
CA LYS A 151 6.37 -14.44 1.53
C LYS A 151 7.21 -14.72 2.78
N LEU A 152 7.73 -13.68 3.44
CA LEU A 152 8.48 -13.82 4.69
C LEU A 152 7.56 -14.19 5.87
N PHE A 153 6.52 -13.39 6.11
CA PHE A 153 5.71 -13.50 7.33
C PHE A 153 4.65 -14.61 7.27
N SER A 154 4.36 -15.17 6.10
CA SER A 154 3.54 -16.38 5.96
C SER A 154 4.29 -17.67 6.29
N LEU A 155 5.62 -17.62 6.51
CA LEU A 155 6.37 -18.76 7.05
C LEU A 155 5.92 -19.07 8.49
N THR A 156 6.33 -20.23 9.02
CA THR A 156 6.04 -20.55 10.43
C THR A 156 6.67 -19.51 11.36
N ALA A 157 6.05 -19.28 12.53
CA ALA A 157 6.50 -18.27 13.50
C ALA A 157 7.99 -18.36 13.81
N LYS A 158 8.46 -19.57 14.09
CA LYS A 158 9.87 -19.87 14.37
C LYS A 158 10.79 -19.51 13.19
N LEU A 159 10.34 -19.74 11.96
CA LEU A 159 11.16 -19.55 10.78
C LEU A 159 11.24 -18.06 10.39
N TRP A 160 10.11 -17.35 10.35
CA TRP A 160 10.15 -15.94 10.00
C TRP A 160 10.89 -15.13 11.06
N GLN A 161 10.72 -15.42 12.36
CA GLN A 161 11.45 -14.71 13.43
C GLN A 161 12.98 -14.83 13.28
N ARG A 162 13.46 -15.99 12.80
CA ARG A 162 14.88 -16.21 12.52
C ARG A 162 15.36 -15.48 11.27
N LEU A 163 14.54 -15.45 10.22
CA LEU A 163 14.94 -14.95 8.89
C LEU A 163 14.61 -13.46 8.68
N GLN A 164 13.79 -12.86 9.53
CA GLN A 164 13.27 -11.53 9.30
C GLN A 164 14.38 -10.50 9.16
N LYS A 165 15.32 -10.42 10.11
CA LYS A 165 16.40 -9.43 10.06
C LYS A 165 17.19 -9.49 8.74
N PRO A 166 17.83 -10.61 8.37
CA PRO A 166 18.65 -10.65 7.16
C PRO A 166 17.81 -10.40 5.89
N ILE A 167 16.60 -10.98 5.79
CA ILE A 167 15.74 -10.78 4.62
C ILE A 167 15.29 -9.33 4.49
N TRP A 168 14.98 -8.66 5.60
CA TRP A 168 14.55 -7.26 5.59
C TRP A 168 15.71 -6.31 5.23
N GLU A 169 16.91 -6.59 5.75
CA GLU A 169 18.14 -5.86 5.39
C GLU A 169 18.43 -6.00 3.89
N ASP A 170 18.42 -7.21 3.35
CA ASP A 170 18.61 -7.47 1.92
C ASP A 170 17.51 -6.82 1.05
N SER A 171 16.28 -6.75 1.56
CA SER A 171 15.13 -6.16 0.85
C SER A 171 15.11 -4.63 0.88
N THR A 172 15.92 -3.98 1.72
CA THR A 172 15.90 -2.52 1.90
C THR A 172 16.13 -1.76 0.59
N ARG A 173 17.01 -2.27 -0.28
CA ARG A 173 17.24 -1.69 -1.61
C ARG A 173 15.99 -1.75 -2.49
N ILE A 174 15.21 -2.81 -2.39
CA ILE A 174 13.95 -2.96 -3.14
C ILE A 174 12.92 -1.96 -2.62
N PHE A 175 12.76 -1.83 -1.30
CA PHE A 175 11.82 -0.88 -0.70
C PHE A 175 12.13 0.57 -1.10
N LYS A 176 13.42 0.95 -1.14
CA LYS A 176 13.84 2.27 -1.65
C LYS A 176 13.47 2.47 -3.12
N ARG A 177 13.68 1.48 -3.98
CA ARG A 177 13.29 1.55 -5.40
C ARG A 177 11.78 1.68 -5.59
N ILE A 178 10.98 0.96 -4.80
CA ILE A 178 9.51 1.09 -4.80
C ILE A 178 9.14 2.53 -4.42
N SER A 179 9.73 3.07 -3.35
CA SER A 179 9.53 4.46 -2.94
C SER A 179 9.88 5.46 -4.05
N GLU A 180 11.02 5.29 -4.73
CA GLU A 180 11.45 6.15 -5.84
C GLU A 180 10.48 6.08 -7.04
N SER A 181 9.96 4.89 -7.34
CA SER A 181 8.98 4.66 -8.40
C SER A 181 7.63 5.32 -8.08
N LEU A 182 7.13 5.20 -6.85
CA LEU A 182 5.93 5.91 -6.38
C LEU A 182 6.09 7.43 -6.51
N ASN A 183 7.22 7.98 -6.08
CA ASN A 183 7.52 9.42 -6.20
C ASN A 183 7.55 9.87 -7.66
N THR A 184 8.16 9.08 -8.54
CA THR A 184 8.21 9.37 -9.98
C THR A 184 6.81 9.39 -10.57
N THR A 185 5.99 8.39 -10.25
CA THR A 185 4.59 8.32 -10.67
C THR A 185 3.78 9.52 -10.18
N ALA A 186 3.96 9.92 -8.92
CA ALA A 186 3.30 11.10 -8.35
C ALA A 186 3.67 12.41 -9.09
N LYS A 187 4.95 12.58 -9.44
CA LYS A 187 5.41 13.73 -10.24
C LYS A 187 4.78 13.76 -11.62
N VAL A 188 4.67 12.61 -12.28
CA VAL A 188 4.03 12.48 -13.60
C VAL A 188 2.55 12.88 -13.53
N ILE A 189 1.79 12.31 -12.58
CA ILE A 189 0.37 12.65 -12.38
C ILE A 189 0.21 14.15 -12.15
N LYS A 190 1.01 14.74 -11.25
CA LYS A 190 0.94 16.17 -10.93
C LYS A 190 1.21 17.04 -12.16
N ALA A 191 2.28 16.75 -12.90
CA ALA A 191 2.65 17.54 -14.07
C ALA A 191 1.58 17.47 -15.17
N GLN A 192 1.12 16.26 -15.51
CA GLN A 192 0.13 16.06 -16.57
C GLN A 192 -1.26 16.57 -16.19
N SER A 193 -1.65 16.44 -14.92
CA SER A 193 -2.91 16.99 -14.42
C SER A 193 -2.93 18.52 -14.41
N LEU A 194 -1.79 19.19 -14.24
CA LEU A 194 -1.70 20.65 -14.31
C LEU A 194 -1.83 21.12 -15.77
N LEU A 195 -1.09 20.48 -16.67
CA LEU A 195 -1.13 20.79 -18.11
C LEU A 195 -2.53 20.62 -18.69
N SER A 196 -3.25 19.56 -18.32
CA SER A 196 -4.64 19.33 -18.76
C SER A 196 -5.64 20.38 -18.26
N ARG A 197 -5.33 21.10 -17.18
CA ARG A 197 -6.16 22.19 -16.63
C ARG A 197 -5.79 23.56 -17.20
N GLY A 198 -4.85 23.63 -18.16
CA GLY A 198 -4.32 24.90 -18.68
C GLY A 198 -3.46 25.66 -17.65
N LEU A 199 -3.04 25.00 -16.57
CA LEU A 199 -2.19 25.58 -15.54
C LEU A 199 -0.75 25.14 -15.80
N SER A 200 0.12 26.08 -16.20
CA SER A 200 1.55 25.79 -16.33
C SER A 200 2.14 25.44 -14.95
N PRO A 201 2.99 24.41 -14.83
CA PRO A 201 3.74 24.17 -13.61
C PRO A 201 4.64 25.39 -13.36
N GLN A 202 4.34 26.15 -12.31
CA GLN A 202 5.20 27.22 -11.82
C GLN A 202 6.57 26.60 -11.53
N THR A 203 7.55 26.85 -12.41
CA THR A 203 8.94 26.61 -12.12
C THR A 203 9.31 27.53 -10.96
N SER A 204 9.33 26.99 -9.74
CA SER A 204 10.01 27.65 -8.63
C SER A 204 11.52 27.63 -8.92
N SER A 205 11.93 28.59 -9.75
CA SER A 205 13.26 29.17 -9.73
C SER A 205 13.10 30.50 -9.02
N ASN A 206 13.76 30.65 -7.88
CA ASN A 206 13.98 31.83 -7.01
C ASN A 206 14.08 31.23 -5.58
N ILE A 207 15.21 31.20 -4.87
CA ILE A 207 16.48 31.94 -4.88
C ILE A 207 17.59 30.96 -4.47
#